data_AF-A0A0A9Y8R5-F1
#
_entry.id   AF-A0A0A9Y8R5-F1
#
_cell.length_a   1.000
_cell.length_b   1.000
_cell.length_c   1.000
_cell.angle_alpha   90.00
_cell.angle_beta   90.00
_cell.angle_gamma   90.00
#
_symmetry.space_group_name_H-M   'P 1'
#
loop_
_entity.id
_entity.type
_entity.pdbx_description
1 polymer ?
#
loop_
_entity_poly.entity_id
_entity_poly.type
_entity_poly.pdbx_seq_one_letter_code
_entity_poly.pdbx_strand_id
1 'polypeptide(L)'
;RSALLTARIRANDVLCSTPILKDMYSYAVVHGPCRNLCAAPYNHTKFLYRQMVSEFLRFGGVREDVGTLQPLYTLLAHGKREERDAAPYILTRTRCINDWIAHWISSLQPAQCQQIVLLGAGYDTRAYYLPCLARTAVFEVDTLELVSHKNSILPVRMPHSTFNSYS
;
A
#
# COMPACT_ATOMS: atom_id res chain seq x y z
N ARG A 1 -5.79 3.85 -14.43
CA ARG A 1 -5.49 5.24 -13.95
C ARG A 1 -5.51 5.36 -12.43
N SER A 2 -6.51 4.77 -11.74
CA SER A 2 -6.65 4.79 -10.27
C SER A 2 -5.51 4.11 -9.49
N ALA A 3 -5.00 2.97 -9.97
CA ALA A 3 -3.87 2.26 -9.35
C ALA A 3 -2.59 3.10 -9.34
N LEU A 4 -2.24 3.74 -10.47
CA LEU A 4 -1.05 4.60 -10.58
C LEU A 4 -1.18 5.87 -9.72
N LEU A 5 -2.37 6.49 -9.68
CA LEU A 5 -2.66 7.61 -8.79
C LEU A 5 -2.41 7.23 -7.32
N THR A 6 -2.89 6.06 -6.91
CA THR A 6 -2.68 5.54 -5.56
C THR A 6 -1.20 5.31 -5.26
N ALA A 7 -0.48 4.66 -6.18
CA ALA A 7 0.95 4.40 -6.01
C ALA A 7 1.76 5.70 -5.93
N ARG A 8 1.44 6.71 -6.75
CA ARG A 8 2.08 8.04 -6.73
C ARG A 8 1.94 8.73 -5.39
N ILE A 9 0.74 8.73 -4.82
CA ILE A 9 0.50 9.35 -3.52
C ILE A 9 1.32 8.64 -2.43
N ARG A 10 1.38 7.30 -2.43
CA ARG A 10 2.20 6.55 -1.48
C ARG A 10 3.71 6.76 -1.69
N ALA A 11 4.16 6.85 -2.95
CA ALA A 11 5.55 7.15 -3.28
C ALA A 11 5.97 8.54 -2.80
N ASN A 12 5.08 9.53 -2.91
CA ASN A 12 5.30 10.88 -2.45
C ASN A 12 5.30 11.01 -0.91
N ASP A 13 4.48 10.22 -0.22
CA ASP A 13 4.45 10.18 1.24
C ASP A 13 5.81 9.78 1.83
N VAL A 14 6.47 8.78 1.25
CA VAL A 14 7.79 8.32 1.68
C VAL A 14 8.87 9.41 1.61
N LEU A 15 8.71 10.42 0.74
CA LEU A 15 9.65 11.54 0.62
C LEU A 15 9.42 12.62 1.68
N CYS A 16 8.34 12.53 2.47
CA CYS A 16 8.07 13.47 3.55
C CYS A 16 9.00 13.22 4.73
N SER A 17 9.27 14.26 5.52
CA SER A 17 10.09 14.17 6.74
C SER A 17 9.48 13.25 7.80
N THR A 18 8.15 13.18 7.87
CA THR A 18 7.38 12.30 8.76
C THR A 18 6.35 11.53 7.93
N PRO A 19 6.75 10.46 7.23
CA PRO A 19 5.86 9.72 6.34
C PRO A 19 4.86 8.88 7.14
N ILE A 20 3.62 8.79 6.67
CA ILE A 20 2.58 7.93 7.29
C ILE A 20 2.84 6.45 6.98
N LEU A 21 3.38 6.18 5.79
CA LEU A 21 3.64 4.85 5.25
C LEU A 21 5.16 4.62 5.06
N LYS A 22 5.56 3.35 5.13
CA LYS A 22 6.95 2.92 4.84
C LYS A 22 7.07 2.26 3.45
N ASP A 23 6.23 2.66 2.51
CA ASP A 23 6.08 2.01 1.20
C ASP A 23 7.15 2.50 0.19
N MET A 24 8.40 2.08 0.40
CA MET A 24 9.52 2.44 -0.47
C MET A 24 9.36 1.90 -1.91
N TYR A 25 8.59 0.84 -2.10
CA TYR A 25 8.45 0.15 -3.38
C TYR A 25 7.43 0.83 -4.30
N SER A 26 6.47 1.59 -3.76
CA SER A 26 5.60 2.42 -4.59
C SER A 26 6.41 3.43 -5.42
N TYR A 27 7.54 3.92 -4.92
CA TYR A 27 8.45 4.78 -5.70
C TYR A 27 9.02 4.05 -6.92
N ALA A 28 9.49 2.81 -6.75
CA ALA A 28 10.01 1.99 -7.85
C ALA A 28 8.95 1.75 -8.92
N VAL A 29 7.71 1.44 -8.53
CA VAL A 29 6.60 1.22 -9.47
C VAL A 29 6.22 2.47 -10.25
N VAL A 30 6.32 3.65 -9.63
CA VAL A 30 5.97 4.93 -10.27
C VAL A 30 7.06 5.46 -11.19
N HIS A 31 8.32 5.26 -10.81
CA HIS A 31 9.49 5.82 -11.50
C HIS A 31 10.29 4.77 -12.30
N GLY A 32 9.83 3.52 -12.33
CA GLY A 32 10.45 2.43 -13.08
C GLY A 32 10.50 2.67 -14.59
N PRO A 33 11.28 1.85 -15.32
CA PRO A 33 11.65 2.10 -16.71
C PRO A 33 10.48 2.13 -17.71
N CYS A 34 9.31 1.60 -17.35
CA CYS A 34 8.15 1.55 -18.24
C CYS A 34 7.06 2.55 -17.81
N ARG A 35 6.96 3.68 -18.51
CA ARG A 35 6.00 4.78 -18.22
C ARG A 35 4.58 4.58 -18.75
N ASN A 36 4.33 3.52 -19.51
CA ASN A 36 3.07 3.33 -20.24
C ASN A 36 2.30 2.13 -19.71
N LEU A 37 1.36 2.35 -18.77
CA LEU A 37 0.24 1.43 -18.61
C LEU A 37 -1.06 2.08 -19.01
N CYS A 38 -1.82 1.32 -19.79
CA CYS A 38 -3.12 1.68 -20.28
C CYS A 38 -4.08 1.99 -19.12
N ALA A 39 -4.83 3.06 -19.30
CA ALA A 39 -5.80 3.52 -18.32
C ALA A 39 -7.00 2.57 -18.28
N ALA A 40 -7.01 1.61 -17.34
CA ALA A 40 -8.26 0.93 -16.99
C ALA A 40 -9.31 1.96 -16.51
N PRO A 41 -10.56 1.95 -17.05
CA PRO A 41 -11.57 3.00 -16.88
C PRO A 41 -12.34 2.93 -15.54
N TYR A 42 -11.90 2.14 -14.57
CA TYR A 42 -12.68 1.89 -13.36
C TYR A 42 -12.56 3.03 -12.33
N ASN A 43 -13.67 3.75 -12.08
CA ASN A 43 -13.76 4.86 -11.13
C ASN A 43 -14.88 4.60 -10.09
N HIS A 44 -14.60 3.80 -9.06
CA HIS A 44 -15.47 3.64 -7.87
C HIS A 44 -14.90 4.33 -6.62
N THR A 45 -13.99 5.27 -6.84
CA THR A 45 -12.97 5.78 -5.92
C THR A 45 -13.49 6.80 -4.89
N LYS A 46 -14.81 6.99 -4.73
CA LYS A 46 -15.35 7.95 -3.71
C LYS A 46 -16.36 7.32 -2.77
N PHE A 47 -17.24 6.44 -3.27
CA PHE A 47 -18.33 5.88 -2.47
C PHE A 47 -17.87 4.75 -1.53
N LEU A 48 -17.15 3.76 -2.05
CA LEU A 48 -16.58 2.65 -1.25
C LEU A 48 -15.63 3.14 -0.16
N TYR A 49 -15.07 4.32 -0.38
CA TYR A 49 -13.99 4.91 0.39
C TYR A 49 -14.47 5.66 1.64
N ARG A 50 -15.60 6.38 1.56
CA ARG A 50 -16.25 6.94 2.75
C ARG A 50 -16.77 5.87 3.69
N GLN A 51 -17.34 4.78 3.15
CA GLN A 51 -17.82 3.64 3.92
C GLN A 51 -16.69 2.95 4.70
N MET A 52 -15.55 2.66 4.04
CA MET A 52 -14.38 2.08 4.71
C MET A 52 -13.86 2.91 5.90
N VAL A 53 -13.76 4.24 5.75
CA VAL A 53 -13.27 5.12 6.83
C VAL A 53 -14.26 5.17 7.99
N SER A 54 -15.57 5.23 7.68
CA SER A 54 -16.63 5.21 8.70
C SER A 54 -16.61 3.92 9.51
N GLU A 55 -16.48 2.77 8.86
CA GLU A 55 -16.36 1.49 9.57
C GLU A 55 -15.06 1.42 10.37
N PHE A 56 -13.94 1.91 9.85
CA PHE A 56 -12.67 1.87 10.57
C PHE A 56 -12.63 2.76 11.82
N LEU A 57 -13.24 3.95 11.77
CA LEU A 57 -13.40 4.80 12.96
C LEU A 57 -14.21 4.11 14.06
N ARG A 58 -15.10 3.17 13.70
CA ARG A 58 -15.85 2.34 14.66
C ARG A 58 -15.01 1.22 15.28
N PHE A 59 -13.95 0.75 14.60
CA PHE A 59 -13.05 -0.31 15.09
C PHE A 59 -11.94 0.19 16.04
N GLY A 60 -11.94 1.48 16.42
CA GLY A 60 -11.14 1.98 17.55
C GLY A 60 -9.61 2.00 17.36
N GLY A 61 -9.11 1.91 16.13
CA GLY A 61 -7.68 1.67 15.84
C GLY A 61 -6.88 2.84 15.26
N VAL A 62 -7.42 4.06 15.17
CA VAL A 62 -6.61 5.20 14.66
C VAL A 62 -5.80 5.78 15.82
N ARG A 63 -4.50 5.46 15.87
CA ARG A 63 -3.54 6.20 16.68
C ARG A 63 -3.46 7.65 16.18
N GLU A 64 -3.19 8.58 17.10
CA GLU A 64 -3.23 10.04 16.88
C GLU A 64 -2.15 10.59 15.90
N ASP A 65 -1.48 9.74 15.12
CA ASP A 65 -0.34 10.09 14.26
C ASP A 65 -0.74 10.67 12.88
N VAL A 66 -2.04 10.75 12.56
CA VAL A 66 -2.56 11.33 11.31
C VAL A 66 -2.43 12.88 11.26
N GLY A 67 -1.96 13.50 12.34
CA GLY A 67 -1.80 14.96 12.49
C GLY A 67 -0.78 15.65 11.58
N THR A 68 -0.04 14.93 10.74
CA THR A 68 1.12 15.49 9.99
C THR A 68 1.04 15.28 8.47
N LEU A 69 -0.12 15.55 7.86
CA LEU A 69 -0.25 15.57 6.39
C LEU A 69 0.30 16.85 5.73
N GLN A 70 0.64 17.88 6.52
CA GLN A 70 1.11 19.18 6.00
C GLN A 70 2.33 19.07 5.06
N PRO A 71 3.38 18.27 5.36
CA PRO A 71 4.52 18.11 4.45
C PRO A 71 4.14 17.48 3.11
N LEU A 72 3.22 16.51 3.13
CA LEU A 72 2.71 15.88 1.91
C LEU A 72 1.92 16.87 1.05
N TYR A 73 1.07 17.70 1.66
CA TYR A 73 0.33 18.71 0.92
C TYR A 73 1.26 19.72 0.24
N THR A 74 2.38 20.08 0.88
CA THR A 74 3.42 20.92 0.27
C THR A 74 4.05 20.23 -0.95
N LEU A 75 4.41 18.95 -0.82
CA LEU A 75 5.00 18.18 -1.91
C LEU A 75 4.01 18.00 -3.09
N LEU A 76 2.73 17.77 -2.78
CA LEU A 76 1.65 17.68 -3.77
C LEU A 76 1.13 19.04 -4.24
N ALA A 77 1.55 20.17 -3.64
CA ALA A 77 1.11 21.52 -4.02
C ALA A 77 1.40 21.80 -5.50
N HIS A 78 2.52 21.26 -6.00
CA HIS A 78 2.96 21.32 -7.39
C HIS A 78 2.39 20.17 -8.25
N GLY A 79 1.66 19.23 -7.66
CA GLY A 79 1.02 18.09 -8.31
C GLY A 79 -0.40 18.38 -8.82
N LYS A 80 -1.01 17.37 -9.45
CA LYS A 80 -2.38 17.50 -9.98
C LYS A 80 -3.38 17.71 -8.83
N ARG A 81 -4.43 18.51 -9.05
CA ARG A 81 -5.50 18.73 -8.05
C ARG A 81 -6.10 17.41 -7.55
N GLU A 82 -6.30 16.46 -8.47
CA GLU A 82 -6.78 15.10 -8.15
C GLU A 82 -5.88 14.36 -7.14
N GLU A 83 -4.56 14.54 -7.22
CA GLU A 83 -3.59 13.93 -6.30
C GLU A 83 -3.69 14.55 -4.91
N ARG A 84 -3.75 15.89 -4.83
CA ARG A 84 -3.91 16.62 -3.56
C ARG A 84 -5.19 16.25 -2.82
N ASP A 85 -6.32 16.23 -3.53
CA ASP A 85 -7.63 15.96 -2.93
C ASP A 85 -7.75 14.50 -2.45
N ALA A 86 -7.06 13.56 -3.11
CA ALA A 86 -7.13 12.14 -2.80
C ALA A 86 -6.07 11.68 -1.78
N ALA A 87 -5.03 12.48 -1.53
CA ALA A 87 -3.88 12.07 -0.73
C ALA A 87 -4.22 11.65 0.71
N PRO A 88 -4.93 12.46 1.49
CA PRO A 88 -5.27 12.13 2.88
C PRO A 88 -6.00 10.79 2.94
N TYR A 89 -6.98 10.64 2.05
CA TYR A 89 -7.77 9.43 1.98
C TYR A 89 -6.92 8.20 1.63
N ILE A 90 -6.08 8.28 0.60
CA ILE A 90 -5.27 7.15 0.14
C ILE A 90 -4.27 6.71 1.21
N LEU A 91 -3.65 7.65 1.91
CA LEU A 91 -2.71 7.34 2.98
C LEU A 91 -3.40 6.75 4.20
N THR A 92 -4.47 7.38 4.68
CA THR A 92 -5.26 6.85 5.80
C THR A 92 -5.77 5.45 5.47
N ARG A 93 -6.41 5.24 4.31
CA ARG A 93 -6.87 3.91 3.87
C ARG A 93 -5.72 2.90 3.87
N THR A 94 -4.58 3.27 3.30
CA THR A 94 -3.44 2.36 3.20
C THR A 94 -2.93 1.97 4.59
N ARG A 95 -2.82 2.95 5.49
CA ARG A 95 -2.41 2.74 6.88
C ARG A 95 -3.39 1.83 7.64
N CYS A 96 -4.69 2.14 7.56
CA CYS A 96 -5.75 1.34 8.16
C CYS A 96 -5.68 -0.14 7.76
N ILE A 97 -5.51 -0.41 6.46
CA ILE A 97 -5.38 -1.79 5.97
C ILE A 97 -4.10 -2.45 6.51
N ASN A 98 -2.97 -1.72 6.54
CA ASN A 98 -1.71 -2.27 7.08
C ASN A 98 -1.85 -2.64 8.56
N ASP A 99 -2.43 -1.75 9.37
CA ASP A 99 -2.66 -1.98 10.79
C ASP A 99 -3.63 -3.14 11.01
N TRP A 100 -4.67 -3.25 10.19
CA TRP A 100 -5.62 -4.36 10.29
C TRP A 100 -4.97 -5.71 9.94
N ILE A 101 -4.16 -5.76 8.88
CA ILE A 101 -3.37 -6.95 8.52
C ILE A 101 -2.42 -7.33 9.66
N ALA A 102 -1.69 -6.35 10.22
CA ALA A 102 -0.77 -6.60 11.32
C ALA A 102 -1.50 -7.10 12.57
N HIS A 103 -2.63 -6.48 12.91
CA HIS A 103 -3.47 -6.89 14.04
C HIS A 103 -4.00 -8.31 13.85
N TRP A 104 -4.58 -8.61 12.68
CA TRP A 104 -5.08 -9.94 12.37
C TRP A 104 -3.98 -11.00 12.46
N ILE A 105 -2.80 -10.76 11.86
CA ILE A 105 -1.68 -11.72 11.96
C ILE A 105 -1.24 -11.90 13.42
N SER A 106 -1.19 -10.83 14.21
CA SER A 106 -0.78 -10.90 15.61
C SER A 106 -1.76 -11.65 16.52
N SER A 107 -3.04 -11.78 16.13
CA SER A 107 -4.04 -12.52 16.88
C SER A 107 -4.10 -14.02 16.52
N LEU A 108 -3.42 -14.43 15.45
CA LEU A 108 -3.31 -15.84 15.06
C LEU A 108 -2.30 -16.59 15.94
N GLN A 109 -2.60 -17.87 16.18
CA GLN A 109 -1.65 -18.78 16.81
C GLN A 109 -0.52 -19.15 15.83
N PRO A 110 0.73 -19.34 16.29
CA PRO A 110 1.86 -19.65 15.41
C PRO A 110 1.69 -20.88 14.51
N ALA A 111 0.86 -21.85 14.92
CA ALA A 111 0.57 -23.06 14.16
C ALA A 111 -0.49 -22.87 13.05
N GLN A 112 -1.14 -21.71 12.97
CA GLN A 112 -2.13 -21.45 11.93
C GLN A 112 -1.45 -21.03 10.63
N CYS A 113 -1.84 -21.66 9.53
CA CYS A 113 -1.40 -21.26 8.19
C CYS A 113 -1.84 -19.81 7.92
N GLN A 114 -0.87 -18.94 7.61
CA GLN A 114 -1.13 -17.54 7.34
C GLN A 114 -1.17 -17.32 5.83
N GLN A 115 -2.36 -17.12 5.31
CA GLN A 115 -2.59 -16.78 3.91
C GLN A 115 -3.30 -15.43 3.80
N ILE A 116 -2.81 -14.57 2.92
CA ILE A 116 -3.45 -13.31 2.56
C ILE A 116 -3.66 -13.26 1.06
N VAL A 117 -4.85 -12.82 0.66
CA VAL A 117 -5.20 -12.59 -0.74
C VAL A 117 -5.50 -11.10 -0.92
N LEU A 118 -4.72 -10.45 -1.77
CA LEU A 118 -4.90 -9.07 -2.19
C LEU A 118 -5.68 -9.05 -3.52
N LEU A 119 -6.99 -8.76 -3.44
CA LEU A 119 -7.87 -8.69 -4.60
C LEU A 119 -7.81 -7.31 -5.26
N GLY A 120 -7.69 -7.26 -6.59
CA GLY A 120 -7.45 -6.02 -7.31
C GLY A 120 -6.15 -5.36 -6.84
N ALA A 121 -5.10 -6.17 -6.72
CA ALA A 121 -3.86 -5.80 -6.05
C ALA A 121 -3.23 -4.53 -6.66
N GLY A 122 -3.40 -4.29 -7.96
CA GLY A 122 -2.87 -3.10 -8.58
C GLY A 122 -1.35 -2.99 -8.36
N TYR A 123 -0.93 -1.78 -8.05
CA TYR A 123 0.42 -1.48 -7.56
C TYR A 123 0.55 -1.58 -6.05
N ASP A 124 -0.26 -2.40 -5.38
CA ASP A 124 -0.01 -2.75 -4.00
C ASP A 124 1.34 -3.46 -3.88
N THR A 125 2.10 -3.02 -2.88
CA THR A 125 3.48 -3.37 -2.59
C THR A 125 3.62 -3.87 -1.14
N ARG A 126 2.51 -4.07 -0.42
CA ARG A 126 2.52 -4.55 0.99
C ARG A 126 3.32 -5.81 1.17
N ALA A 127 3.25 -6.74 0.20
CA ALA A 127 4.00 -7.99 0.20
C ALA A 127 5.53 -7.78 0.31
N TYR A 128 6.03 -6.58 -0.02
CA TYR A 128 7.45 -6.24 -0.09
C TYR A 128 7.95 -5.41 1.09
N TYR A 129 7.10 -4.58 1.72
CA TYR A 129 7.53 -3.70 2.83
C TYR A 129 6.87 -4.01 4.18
N LEU A 130 5.73 -4.70 4.23
CA LEU A 130 5.01 -4.90 5.48
C LEU A 130 5.63 -6.07 6.26
N PRO A 131 6.27 -5.85 7.43
CA PRO A 131 7.09 -6.88 8.08
C PRO A 131 6.31 -8.13 8.50
N CYS A 132 5.05 -7.97 8.92
CA CYS A 132 4.20 -9.10 9.29
C CYS A 132 3.91 -10.05 8.12
N LEU A 133 4.12 -9.63 6.87
CA LEU A 133 3.91 -10.46 5.67
C LEU A 133 5.15 -11.23 5.21
N ALA A 134 6.31 -11.01 5.85
CA ALA A 134 7.56 -11.63 5.42
C ALA A 134 7.53 -13.17 5.45
N ARG A 135 6.69 -13.75 6.32
CA ARG A 135 6.51 -15.21 6.50
C ARG A 135 5.12 -15.70 6.11
N THR A 136 4.30 -14.82 5.53
CA THR A 136 2.92 -15.11 5.13
C THR A 136 2.88 -15.42 3.64
N ALA A 137 2.07 -16.42 3.25
CA ALA A 137 1.76 -16.66 1.85
C ALA A 137 0.85 -15.53 1.36
N VAL A 138 1.37 -14.64 0.51
CA VAL A 138 0.60 -13.51 -0.04
C VAL A 138 0.33 -13.80 -1.51
N PHE A 139 -0.95 -13.81 -1.87
CA PHE A 139 -1.43 -13.99 -3.23
C PHE A 139 -2.00 -12.67 -3.73
N GLU A 140 -1.63 -12.29 -4.94
CA GLU A 140 -2.12 -11.08 -5.58
C GLU A 140 -2.95 -11.45 -6.80
N VAL A 141 -4.17 -10.94 -6.85
CA VAL A 141 -5.11 -11.22 -7.94
C VAL A 141 -5.43 -9.91 -8.65
N ASP A 142 -5.02 -9.79 -9.90
CA ASP A 142 -5.33 -8.67 -10.79
C ASP A 142 -5.22 -9.11 -12.26
N THR A 143 -5.34 -8.17 -13.20
CA THR A 143 -5.14 -8.42 -14.62
C THR A 143 -3.70 -8.84 -14.91
N LEU A 144 -3.52 -9.73 -15.89
CA LEU A 144 -2.22 -10.24 -16.29
C LEU A 144 -1.24 -9.11 -16.65
N GLU A 145 -1.69 -8.12 -17.43
CA GLU A 145 -0.90 -6.96 -17.82
C GLU A 145 -0.28 -6.25 -16.61
N LEU A 146 -1.09 -6.01 -15.58
CA LEU A 146 -0.68 -5.21 -14.43
C LEU A 146 0.21 -6.00 -13.47
N VAL A 147 -0.08 -7.29 -13.28
CA VAL A 147 0.78 -8.21 -12.52
C VAL A 147 2.14 -8.37 -13.20
N SER A 148 2.16 -8.64 -14.52
CA SER A 148 3.40 -8.78 -15.30
C SER A 148 4.24 -7.52 -15.26
N HIS A 149 3.62 -6.35 -15.41
CA HIS A 149 4.33 -5.09 -15.33
C HIS A 149 4.93 -4.86 -13.94
N LYS A 150 4.15 -5.04 -12.88
CA LYS A 150 4.63 -4.87 -11.51
C LYS A 150 5.82 -5.81 -11.21
N ASN A 151 5.72 -7.07 -11.63
CA ASN A 151 6.78 -8.06 -11.47
C ASN A 151 8.02 -7.77 -12.31
N SER A 152 7.91 -6.99 -13.40
CA SER A 152 9.08 -6.55 -14.17
C SER A 152 9.88 -5.43 -13.50
N ILE A 153 9.28 -4.74 -12.52
CA ILE A 153 9.89 -3.61 -11.82
C ILE A 153 10.36 -4.01 -10.42
N LEU A 154 9.51 -4.74 -9.70
CA LEU A 154 9.78 -5.11 -8.32
C LEU A 154 10.76 -6.28 -8.25
N PRO A 155 11.62 -6.33 -7.22
CA PRO A 155 12.53 -7.46 -7.04
C PRO A 155 11.73 -8.75 -6.85
N VAL A 156 12.35 -9.89 -7.17
CA VAL A 156 11.77 -11.19 -6.81
C VAL A 156 11.60 -11.23 -5.30
N ARG A 157 10.38 -11.56 -4.84
CA ARG A 157 10.11 -11.72 -3.42
C ARG A 157 10.82 -12.99 -2.94
N MET A 158 12.02 -12.81 -2.40
CA MET A 158 12.74 -13.91 -1.77
C MET A 158 11.95 -14.35 -0.54
N PRO A 159 11.59 -15.64 -0.39
CA PRO A 159 11.18 -16.13 0.91
C PRO A 159 12.33 -15.82 1.88
N HIS A 160 12.03 -15.21 3.03
CA HIS A 160 13.05 -14.94 4.03
C HIS A 160 13.55 -16.29 4.53
N SER A 161 14.65 -16.78 3.95
CA SER A 161 15.38 -17.92 4.46
C SER A 161 15.74 -17.59 5.90
N THR A 162 15.32 -18.44 6.83
CA THR A 162 15.73 -18.39 8.23
C THR A 162 17.24 -18.25 8.29
N PHE A 163 17.73 -17.02 8.52
CA PHE A 163 19.10 -16.81 8.95
C PHE A 163 19.12 -17.27 10.41
N ASN A 164 19.32 -18.58 10.62
CA ASN A 164 19.72 -19.12 11.90
C ASN A 164 21.15 -18.64 12.14
N SER A 165 21.30 -17.46 12.74
CA SER A 165 22.54 -17.09 13.40
C SER A 165 22.62 -17.86 14.71
N TYR A 166 23.19 -19.06 14.65
CA TYR A 166 23.87 -19.62 15.82
C TYR A 166 25.16 -18.85 16.02
N SER A 167 25.26 -18.10 17.11
CA SER A 167 26.50 -17.73 17.81
C SER A 167 26.13 -17.38 19.24
#